data_AF-A0A7Y2RHJ3-F1
#
_entry.id   AF-A0A7Y2RHJ3-F1
#
_cell.length_a   1.000
_cell.length_b   1.000
_cell.length_c   1.000
_cell.angle_alpha   90.00
_cell.angle_beta   90.00
_cell.angle_gamma   90.00
#
_symmetry.space_group_name_H-M   'P 1'
#
loop_
_entity.id
_entity.type
_entity.pdbx_description
1 polymer ?
#
loop_
_entity_poly.entity_id
_entity_poly.type
_entity_poly.pdbx_seq_one_letter_code
_entity_poly.pdbx_strand_id
1 'polypeptide(L)'
;MKYYQFKGVIKTIEPITLNMPNTNRFPLDNRGNPIIPASSIRGWLRFASYRSLLEVYKRRGELFSIHEHYLLAKGIDTGNLVESDRATIVGKNINIRKLNPIMDLYGRWGLASSLGVGSAIAPISGLRREASGSRGHIIDQFDDFEYYIVEEDQQLLSNIMNDDAEAAPQIQELKSQIKQLQADRRSAPVYEEKASLADQILVLQTEMDTIKKAKSGSSETMRHVRYGLEALDANVEASNTLKLTSDNDSSLQFLIWTISKLPLFRLGGGRAYNYGVVEPLWDITEHSFDNPTGEAIGQVGWKDGQFICDLRRGSFDLKEFQDQICDSDKFNFKVFG
;
A
#
# COMPACT_ATOMS: atom_id res chain seq x y z
N MET A 1 26.30 20.06 3.80
CA MET A 1 25.05 19.29 3.86
C MET A 1 24.08 19.87 2.85
N LYS A 2 23.50 19.03 2.00
CA LYS A 2 22.50 19.41 1.00
C LYS A 2 21.29 18.50 1.15
N TYR A 3 20.11 19.00 0.85
CA TYR A 3 18.90 18.17 0.77
C TYR A 3 17.95 18.68 -0.30
N TYR A 4 17.11 17.80 -0.80
CA TYR A 4 16.05 18.14 -1.76
C TYR A 4 14.70 18.06 -1.07
N GLN A 5 13.92 19.13 -1.16
CA GLN A 5 12.53 19.16 -0.74
C GLN A 5 11.64 19.00 -1.97
N PHE A 6 10.71 18.07 -1.89
CA PHE A 6 9.65 17.87 -2.88
C PHE A 6 8.35 18.37 -2.25
N LYS A 7 7.68 19.31 -2.89
CA LYS A 7 6.39 19.84 -2.44
C LYS A 7 5.40 19.81 -3.58
N GLY A 8 4.23 19.24 -3.35
CA GLY A 8 3.25 19.10 -4.41
C GLY A 8 2.03 18.33 -3.97
N VAL A 9 1.44 17.58 -4.89
CA VAL A 9 0.18 16.87 -4.68
C VAL A 9 0.25 15.44 -5.20
N ILE A 10 -0.56 14.58 -4.60
CA ILE A 10 -0.93 13.29 -5.17
C ILE A 10 -2.38 13.43 -5.62
N LYS A 11 -2.60 13.55 -6.93
CA LYS A 11 -3.94 13.62 -7.51
C LYS A 11 -4.50 12.20 -7.67
N THR A 12 -5.69 11.96 -7.16
CA THR A 12 -6.42 10.73 -7.44
C THR A 12 -7.00 10.80 -8.85
N ILE A 13 -6.74 9.79 -9.67
CA ILE A 13 -7.39 9.65 -10.99
C ILE A 13 -8.59 8.71 -10.85
N GLU A 14 -8.42 7.68 -10.03
CA GLU A 14 -9.49 6.79 -9.58
C GLU A 14 -9.59 6.87 -8.05
N PRO A 15 -10.73 6.50 -7.45
CA PRO A 15 -10.87 6.52 -6.00
C PRO A 15 -9.79 5.68 -5.31
N ILE A 16 -9.46 6.02 -4.07
CA ILE A 16 -8.46 5.32 -3.26
C ILE A 16 -9.10 4.83 -1.97
N THR A 17 -8.77 3.61 -1.58
CA THR A 17 -9.12 3.05 -0.27
C THR A 17 -7.86 2.63 0.45
N LEU A 18 -7.87 2.72 1.77
CA LEU A 18 -6.72 2.35 2.60
C LEU A 18 -7.13 1.27 3.58
N ASN A 19 -6.42 0.15 3.54
CA ASN A 19 -6.65 -0.94 4.48
C ASN A 19 -5.95 -0.61 5.79
N MET A 20 -6.74 -0.22 6.78
CA MET A 20 -6.26 0.05 8.13
C MET A 20 -6.60 -1.13 9.05
N PRO A 21 -5.72 -1.49 10.01
CA PRO A 21 -6.04 -2.51 10.99
C PRO A 21 -7.32 -2.15 11.75
N ASN A 22 -8.27 -3.08 11.81
CA ASN A 22 -9.47 -3.00 12.65
C ASN A 22 -10.48 -1.87 12.31
N THR A 23 -10.41 -1.24 11.13
CA THR A 23 -11.38 -0.24 10.71
C THR A 23 -11.58 -0.22 9.20
N ASN A 24 -12.81 0.06 8.76
CA ASN A 24 -13.17 0.31 7.36
C ASN A 24 -13.24 1.81 7.03
N ARG A 25 -12.89 2.67 8.01
CA ARG A 25 -12.88 4.12 7.84
C ARG A 25 -11.60 4.58 7.17
N PHE A 26 -11.71 5.64 6.39
CA PHE A 26 -10.54 6.29 5.83
C PHE A 26 -9.80 7.05 6.95
N PRO A 27 -8.45 7.02 7.00
CA PRO A 27 -7.71 7.77 8.02
C PRO A 27 -7.98 9.27 7.92
N LEU A 28 -8.19 9.94 9.06
CA LEU A 28 -8.41 11.38 9.14
C LEU A 28 -7.33 12.04 10.01
N ASP A 29 -7.06 13.32 9.76
CA ASP A 29 -6.25 14.17 10.64
C ASP A 29 -7.07 14.65 11.86
N ASN A 30 -6.42 15.36 12.79
CA ASN A 30 -7.09 15.93 13.97
C ASN A 30 -8.17 16.97 13.65
N ARG A 31 -8.25 17.44 12.40
CA ARG A 31 -9.22 18.41 11.89
C ARG A 31 -10.30 17.73 11.03
N GLY A 32 -10.26 16.40 10.87
CA GLY A 32 -11.20 15.62 10.06
C GLY A 32 -10.85 15.53 8.57
N ASN A 33 -9.71 16.05 8.12
CA ASN A 33 -9.27 15.95 6.73
C ASN A 33 -8.80 14.52 6.41
N PRO A 34 -9.20 13.93 5.27
CA PRO A 34 -8.68 12.64 4.84
C PRO A 34 -7.15 12.67 4.68
N ILE A 35 -6.50 11.67 5.27
CA ILE A 35 -5.06 11.48 5.17
C ILE A 35 -4.77 10.17 4.43
N ILE A 36 -3.87 10.25 3.44
CA ILE A 36 -3.07 9.10 3.02
C ILE A 36 -1.82 9.05 3.90
N PRO A 37 -1.68 8.06 4.80
CA PRO A 37 -0.58 8.05 5.76
C PRO A 37 0.78 8.00 5.07
N ALA A 38 1.76 8.69 5.63
CA ALA A 38 3.16 8.66 5.20
C ALA A 38 3.69 7.22 5.00
N SER A 39 3.30 6.30 5.88
CA SER A 39 3.69 4.88 5.80
C SER A 39 3.14 4.18 4.55
N SER A 40 1.92 4.50 4.13
CA SER A 40 1.30 3.97 2.91
C SER A 40 2.01 4.50 1.66
N ILE A 41 2.30 5.80 1.63
CA ILE A 41 3.02 6.44 0.50
C ILE A 41 4.45 5.90 0.42
N ARG A 42 5.16 5.83 1.55
CA ARG A 42 6.51 5.26 1.61
C ARG A 42 6.52 3.79 1.18
N GLY A 43 5.54 3.01 1.62
CA GLY A 43 5.39 1.60 1.22
C GLY A 43 5.13 1.46 -0.28
N TRP A 44 4.30 2.32 -0.86
CA TRP A 44 4.05 2.37 -2.30
C TRP A 44 5.30 2.75 -3.11
N LEU A 45 6.01 3.82 -2.73
CA LEU A 45 7.27 4.24 -3.36
C LEU A 45 8.33 3.13 -3.29
N ARG A 46 8.51 2.51 -2.13
CA ARG A 46 9.46 1.39 -1.95
C ARG A 46 9.08 0.19 -2.82
N PHE A 47 7.80 -0.17 -2.83
CA PHE A 47 7.33 -1.29 -3.64
C PHE A 47 7.48 -1.03 -5.14
N ALA A 48 7.17 0.18 -5.61
CA ALA A 48 7.37 0.60 -6.99
C ALA A 48 8.85 0.56 -7.40
N SER A 49 9.74 1.07 -6.54
CA SER A 49 11.20 1.00 -6.73
C SER A 49 11.66 -0.45 -6.90
N TYR A 50 11.32 -1.29 -5.93
CA TYR A 50 11.66 -2.71 -5.91
C TYR A 50 11.11 -3.45 -7.11
N ARG A 51 9.83 -3.25 -7.45
CA ARG A 51 9.23 -4.01 -8.55
C ARG A 51 9.76 -3.56 -9.91
N SER A 52 10.02 -2.27 -10.08
CA SER A 52 10.68 -1.75 -11.29
C SER A 52 12.09 -2.33 -11.44
N LEU A 53 12.85 -2.41 -10.34
CA LEU A 53 14.18 -3.02 -10.32
C LEU A 53 14.12 -4.48 -10.79
N LEU A 54 13.15 -5.26 -10.29
CA LEU A 54 12.99 -6.65 -10.70
C LEU A 54 12.74 -6.81 -12.19
N GLU A 55 11.93 -5.94 -12.81
CA GLU A 55 11.68 -6.02 -14.25
C GLU A 55 12.94 -5.72 -15.08
N VAL A 56 13.81 -4.84 -14.59
CA VAL A 56 15.09 -4.54 -15.21
C VAL A 56 16.06 -5.73 -15.09
N TYR A 57 16.22 -6.29 -13.88
CA TYR A 57 17.08 -7.45 -13.62
C TYR A 57 16.61 -8.73 -14.35
N LYS A 58 15.30 -8.95 -14.41
CA LYS A 58 14.69 -10.08 -15.14
C LYS A 58 15.11 -10.13 -16.60
N ARG A 59 15.24 -8.97 -17.27
CA ARG A 59 15.66 -8.89 -18.69
C ARG A 59 17.09 -9.39 -18.92
N ARG A 60 17.92 -9.41 -17.86
CA ARG A 60 19.29 -9.94 -17.89
C ARG A 60 19.41 -11.37 -17.32
N GLY A 61 18.29 -11.99 -16.95
CA GLY A 61 18.29 -13.33 -16.33
C GLY A 61 18.79 -13.34 -14.89
N GLU A 62 18.92 -12.17 -14.25
CA GLU A 62 19.36 -12.07 -12.87
C GLU A 62 18.16 -12.16 -11.91
N LEU A 63 18.30 -13.02 -10.90
CA LEU A 63 17.27 -13.28 -9.90
C LEU A 63 17.75 -12.89 -8.50
N PHE A 64 16.77 -12.69 -7.61
CA PHE A 64 16.96 -12.45 -6.19
C PHE A 64 16.41 -13.64 -5.40
N SER A 65 17.00 -13.91 -4.24
CA SER A 65 16.48 -14.87 -3.27
C SER A 65 15.25 -14.33 -2.57
N ILE A 66 14.48 -15.23 -1.92
CA ILE A 66 13.32 -14.84 -1.13
C ILE A 66 13.66 -13.84 -0.02
N HIS A 67 14.85 -13.98 0.60
CA HIS A 67 15.30 -13.08 1.67
C HIS A 67 15.63 -11.68 1.14
N GLU A 68 16.27 -11.60 -0.03
CA GLU A 68 16.54 -10.34 -0.73
C GLU A 68 15.22 -9.64 -1.11
N HIS A 69 14.21 -10.40 -1.55
CA HIS A 69 12.88 -9.86 -1.83
C HIS A 69 12.23 -9.22 -0.60
N TYR A 70 12.24 -9.89 0.56
CA TYR A 70 11.72 -9.30 1.81
C TYR A 70 12.49 -8.04 2.22
N LEU A 71 13.82 -8.06 2.10
CA LEU A 71 14.66 -6.95 2.51
C LEU A 71 14.50 -5.73 1.58
N LEU A 72 14.50 -5.93 0.26
CA LEU A 72 14.30 -4.86 -0.71
C LEU A 72 12.87 -4.31 -0.64
N ALA A 73 11.85 -5.17 -0.62
CA ALA A 73 10.45 -4.74 -0.69
C ALA A 73 9.89 -4.20 0.63
N LYS A 74 10.34 -4.75 1.77
CA LYS A 74 9.77 -4.45 3.10
C LYS A 74 10.80 -3.92 4.11
N GLY A 75 12.09 -4.08 3.86
CA GLY A 75 13.14 -3.70 4.81
C GLY A 75 13.29 -4.67 5.98
N ILE A 76 12.80 -5.90 5.81
CA ILE A 76 12.83 -6.96 6.83
C ILE A 76 13.88 -7.98 6.41
N ASP A 77 14.87 -8.18 7.27
CA ASP A 77 15.86 -9.24 7.08
C ASP A 77 15.31 -10.55 7.64
N THR A 78 15.00 -11.48 6.75
CA THR A 78 14.49 -12.82 7.09
C THR A 78 15.56 -13.90 6.97
N GLY A 79 16.73 -13.55 6.42
CA GLY A 79 17.79 -14.51 6.07
C GLY A 79 19.13 -14.23 6.74
N ASN A 80 19.19 -13.25 7.65
CA ASN A 80 20.43 -12.72 8.21
C ASN A 80 21.40 -12.26 7.10
N LEU A 81 20.85 -11.61 6.07
CA LEU A 81 21.65 -11.01 4.98
C LEU A 81 22.42 -9.77 5.43
N VAL A 82 22.04 -9.22 6.59
CA VAL A 82 22.72 -8.12 7.24
C VAL A 82 23.71 -8.68 8.25
N GLU A 83 24.98 -8.33 8.13
CA GLU A 83 25.99 -8.65 9.12
C GLU A 83 25.62 -8.02 10.47
N SER A 84 25.47 -8.86 11.49
CA SER A 84 24.98 -8.52 12.84
C SER A 84 25.98 -7.76 13.70
N ASP A 85 26.90 -7.03 13.08
CA ASP A 85 27.84 -6.19 13.82
C ASP A 85 27.08 -5.05 14.50
N ARG A 86 27.45 -4.77 15.76
CA ARG A 86 26.95 -3.62 16.51
C ARG A 86 26.97 -2.39 15.61
N ALA A 87 25.91 -1.58 15.67
CA ALA A 87 25.66 -0.36 14.89
C ALA A 87 26.71 0.77 15.06
N THR A 88 27.92 0.45 15.53
CA THR A 88 28.95 1.33 16.06
C THR A 88 30.22 1.42 15.21
N ILE A 89 30.31 0.74 14.05
CA ILE A 89 31.44 0.93 13.13
C ILE A 89 31.19 2.18 12.28
N VAL A 90 31.96 3.24 12.55
CA VAL A 90 31.92 4.49 11.78
C VAL A 90 32.19 4.19 10.30
N GLY A 91 31.29 4.62 9.42
CA GLY A 91 31.46 4.51 7.97
C GLY A 91 30.96 3.22 7.32
N LYS A 92 30.57 2.16 8.06
CA LYS A 92 30.09 0.88 7.49
C LYS A 92 28.92 1.07 6.51
N ASN A 93 28.04 2.02 6.82
CA ASN A 93 26.84 2.30 6.02
C ASN A 93 27.08 3.17 4.78
N ILE A 94 28.26 3.80 4.64
CA ILE A 94 28.54 4.71 3.51
C ILE A 94 28.52 3.94 2.19
N ASN A 95 29.18 2.78 2.14
CA ASN A 95 29.25 1.99 0.91
C ASN A 95 27.89 1.41 0.51
N ILE A 96 27.09 0.96 1.47
CA ILE A 96 25.73 0.45 1.22
C ILE A 96 24.87 1.55 0.59
N ARG A 97 24.91 2.78 1.13
CA ARG A 97 24.12 3.90 0.61
C ARG A 97 24.55 4.33 -0.80
N LYS A 98 25.83 4.17 -1.12
CA LYS A 98 26.37 4.45 -2.46
C LYS A 98 25.91 3.41 -3.48
N LEU A 99 26.04 2.12 -3.14
CA LEU A 99 25.79 1.01 -4.05
C LEU A 99 24.32 0.61 -4.15
N ASN A 100 23.52 0.79 -3.09
CA ASN A 100 22.14 0.33 -3.03
C ASN A 100 21.19 1.51 -2.74
N PRO A 101 20.73 2.23 -3.79
CA PRO A 101 19.80 3.34 -3.64
C PRO A 101 18.49 3.00 -2.91
N ILE A 102 18.00 1.76 -2.99
CA ILE A 102 16.81 1.33 -2.22
C ILE A 102 17.10 1.36 -0.72
N MET A 103 18.29 0.89 -0.31
CA MET A 103 18.71 0.94 1.10
C MET A 103 18.98 2.37 1.57
N ASP A 104 19.53 3.22 0.71
CA ASP A 104 19.69 4.63 1.06
C ASP A 104 18.33 5.31 1.25
N LEU A 105 17.47 5.27 0.22
CA LEU A 105 16.19 5.96 0.21
C LEU A 105 15.28 5.48 1.33
N TYR A 106 15.08 4.15 1.44
CA TYR A 106 14.06 3.57 2.30
C TYR A 106 14.61 2.94 3.57
N GLY A 107 15.92 2.73 3.70
CA GLY A 107 16.51 2.11 4.88
C GLY A 107 16.09 0.66 5.12
N ARG A 108 16.48 0.15 6.29
CA ARG A 108 16.08 -1.13 6.88
C ARG A 108 16.22 -1.04 8.40
N TRP A 109 15.89 -2.08 9.13
CA TRP A 109 16.24 -2.13 10.56
C TRP A 109 17.74 -1.88 10.74
N GLY A 110 18.12 -0.91 11.58
CA GLY A 110 19.52 -0.51 11.80
C GLY A 110 20.13 0.45 10.77
N LEU A 111 19.41 0.82 9.69
CA LEU A 111 19.83 1.81 8.69
C LEU A 111 18.71 2.81 8.41
N ALA A 112 18.89 4.06 8.85
CA ALA A 112 17.89 5.11 8.66
C ALA A 112 17.66 5.45 7.16
N SER A 113 16.40 5.73 6.81
CA SER A 113 16.01 6.29 5.50
C SER A 113 16.69 7.64 5.25
N SER A 114 17.15 7.90 4.03
CA SER A 114 17.48 9.25 3.57
C SER A 114 16.27 9.99 2.99
N LEU A 115 15.20 9.26 2.60
CA LEU A 115 13.94 9.82 2.15
C LEU A 115 12.92 9.92 3.30
N GLY A 116 12.65 11.15 3.75
CA GLY A 116 11.47 11.48 4.54
C GLY A 116 10.23 11.58 3.64
N VAL A 117 9.13 10.97 4.07
CA VAL A 117 7.84 10.99 3.37
C VAL A 117 6.79 11.56 4.30
N GLY A 118 6.16 12.66 3.91
CA GLY A 118 5.01 13.23 4.61
C GLY A 118 3.72 12.47 4.29
N SER A 119 2.72 12.60 5.14
CA SER A 119 1.36 12.19 4.82
C SER A 119 0.80 13.07 3.69
N ALA A 120 -0.08 12.54 2.86
CA ALA A 120 -0.84 13.36 1.91
C ALA A 120 -2.18 13.75 2.53
N ILE A 121 -2.50 15.04 2.53
CA ILE A 121 -3.70 15.58 3.18
C ILE A 121 -4.64 16.11 2.10
N ALA A 122 -5.85 15.57 2.04
CA ALA A 122 -6.88 15.96 1.08
C ALA A 122 -7.97 16.81 1.77
N PRO A 123 -8.74 17.61 1.01
CA PRO A 123 -9.90 18.31 1.56
C PRO A 123 -10.99 17.34 2.03
N ILE A 124 -11.74 17.73 3.07
CA ILE A 124 -12.86 16.94 3.63
C ILE A 124 -13.89 16.55 2.57
N SER A 125 -14.15 17.44 1.61
CA SER A 125 -15.08 17.21 0.50
C SER A 125 -14.66 16.06 -0.42
N GLY A 126 -13.40 15.61 -0.37
CA GLY A 126 -12.91 14.49 -1.16
C GLY A 126 -13.25 13.12 -0.58
N LEU A 127 -13.81 13.04 0.63
CA LEU A 127 -14.21 11.76 1.22
C LEU A 127 -15.60 11.36 0.75
N ARG A 128 -15.71 10.16 0.17
CA ARG A 128 -16.99 9.54 -0.17
C ARG A 128 -17.17 8.22 0.56
N ARG A 129 -18.42 7.88 0.82
CA ARG A 129 -18.81 6.53 1.21
C ARG A 129 -19.30 5.81 -0.03
N GLU A 130 -18.64 4.72 -0.36
CA GLU A 130 -19.12 3.87 -1.45
C GLU A 130 -20.38 3.13 -1.00
N ALA A 131 -21.38 3.12 -1.89
CA ALA A 131 -22.44 2.15 -1.80
C ALA A 131 -21.81 0.78 -2.01
N SER A 132 -22.13 -0.13 -1.11
CA SER A 132 -21.59 -1.49 -1.05
C SER A 132 -21.56 -2.18 -2.41
N GLY A 133 -20.39 -2.70 -2.81
CA GLY A 133 -20.37 -3.81 -3.76
C GLY A 133 -20.94 -5.05 -3.06
N SER A 134 -22.05 -5.59 -3.57
CA SER A 134 -22.46 -6.95 -3.28
C SER A 134 -21.70 -7.89 -4.21
N ARG A 135 -21.17 -8.98 -3.66
CA ARG A 135 -21.04 -10.18 -4.50
C ARG A 135 -22.47 -10.67 -4.70
N GLY A 136 -22.98 -10.55 -5.92
CA GLY A 136 -24.26 -11.15 -6.31
C GLY A 136 -24.07 -12.64 -6.60
N HIS A 137 -25.17 -13.37 -6.69
CA HIS A 137 -25.13 -14.68 -7.33
C HIS A 137 -24.82 -14.50 -8.82
N ILE A 138 -24.27 -15.52 -9.47
CA ILE A 138 -23.93 -15.44 -10.90
C ILE A 138 -25.16 -15.15 -11.78
N ILE A 139 -26.35 -15.60 -11.34
CA ILE A 139 -27.64 -15.29 -11.96
C ILE A 139 -28.00 -13.80 -11.94
N ASP A 140 -27.44 -13.01 -11.01
CA ASP A 140 -27.67 -11.56 -10.95
C ASP A 140 -26.93 -10.80 -12.08
N GLN A 141 -26.13 -11.49 -12.92
CA GLN A 141 -25.36 -10.86 -13.99
C GLN A 141 -26.09 -10.78 -15.33
N PHE A 142 -27.06 -11.66 -15.60
CA PHE A 142 -27.87 -11.66 -16.81
C PHE A 142 -29.17 -12.45 -16.64
N ASP A 143 -30.27 -11.93 -17.18
CA ASP A 143 -31.64 -12.38 -16.92
C ASP A 143 -31.95 -13.79 -17.45
N ASP A 144 -31.16 -14.30 -18.40
CA ASP A 144 -31.35 -15.57 -19.09
C ASP A 144 -30.38 -16.68 -18.59
N PHE A 145 -29.75 -16.49 -17.43
CA PHE A 145 -28.77 -17.44 -16.86
C PHE A 145 -29.29 -18.88 -16.72
N GLU A 146 -30.59 -19.04 -16.46
CA GLU A 146 -31.25 -20.35 -16.29
C GLU A 146 -31.14 -21.26 -17.52
N TYR A 147 -30.98 -20.69 -18.71
CA TYR A 147 -30.80 -21.46 -19.96
C TYR A 147 -29.35 -21.95 -20.16
N TYR A 148 -28.41 -21.51 -19.33
CA TYR A 148 -26.99 -21.87 -19.42
C TYR A 148 -26.55 -22.87 -18.34
N ILE A 149 -27.49 -23.39 -17.55
CA ILE A 149 -27.24 -24.41 -16.53
C ILE A 149 -28.15 -25.62 -16.74
N VAL A 150 -27.68 -26.80 -16.34
CA VAL A 150 -28.45 -28.05 -16.44
C VAL A 150 -29.58 -28.07 -15.40
N GLU A 151 -30.67 -28.77 -15.70
CA GLU A 151 -31.89 -28.82 -14.87
C GLU A 151 -31.60 -29.33 -13.45
N GLU A 152 -30.67 -30.26 -13.29
CA GLU A 152 -30.25 -30.75 -11.97
C GLU A 152 -29.56 -29.67 -11.11
N ASP A 153 -28.85 -28.73 -11.75
CA ASP A 153 -28.13 -27.65 -11.07
C ASP A 153 -29.03 -26.44 -10.76
N GLN A 154 -30.21 -26.33 -11.38
CA GLN A 154 -31.17 -25.27 -11.08
C GLN A 154 -31.69 -25.37 -9.65
N GLN A 155 -32.00 -26.58 -9.18
CA GLN A 155 -32.43 -26.82 -7.81
C GLN A 155 -31.29 -26.57 -6.81
N LEU A 156 -30.06 -26.96 -7.16
CA LEU A 156 -28.88 -26.69 -6.34
C LEU A 156 -28.62 -25.18 -6.22
N LEU A 157 -28.71 -24.43 -7.32
CA LEU A 157 -28.56 -22.97 -7.33
C LEU A 157 -29.63 -22.30 -6.46
N SER A 158 -30.89 -22.74 -6.56
CA SER A 158 -31.99 -22.25 -5.72
C SER A 158 -31.73 -22.49 -4.22
N ASN A 159 -31.28 -23.70 -3.86
CA ASN A 159 -30.91 -24.02 -2.48
C ASN A 159 -29.76 -23.11 -1.98
N ILE A 160 -28.73 -22.91 -2.80
CA ILE A 160 -27.60 -22.01 -2.46
C ILE A 160 -28.09 -20.58 -2.22
N MET A 161 -28.99 -20.06 -3.05
CA MET A 161 -29.54 -18.70 -2.92
C MET A 161 -30.38 -18.53 -1.66
N ASN A 162 -31.24 -19.51 -1.34
CA ASN A 162 -32.08 -19.49 -0.15
C ASN A 162 -31.24 -19.59 1.13
N ASP A 163 -30.29 -20.55 1.18
CA ASP A 163 -29.37 -20.72 2.30
C ASP A 163 -28.52 -19.47 2.54
N ASP A 164 -28.08 -18.80 1.47
CA ASP A 164 -27.34 -17.53 1.57
C ASP A 164 -28.22 -16.39 2.10
N ALA A 165 -29.47 -16.29 1.65
CA ALA A 165 -30.40 -15.26 2.09
C ALA A 165 -30.77 -15.41 3.58
N GLU A 166 -30.93 -16.64 4.06
CA GLU A 166 -31.25 -16.94 5.46
C GLU A 166 -30.04 -16.80 6.39
N ALA A 167 -28.85 -17.25 5.95
CA ALA A 167 -27.65 -17.25 6.78
C ALA A 167 -26.99 -15.86 6.88
N ALA A 168 -27.11 -14.99 5.87
CA ALA A 168 -26.42 -13.70 5.84
C ALA A 168 -26.74 -12.79 7.05
N PRO A 169 -28.01 -12.56 7.43
CA PRO A 169 -28.36 -11.72 8.58
C PRO A 169 -27.85 -12.31 9.90
N GLN A 170 -27.98 -13.63 10.08
CA GLN A 170 -27.58 -14.33 11.30
C GLN A 170 -26.07 -14.26 11.51
N ILE A 171 -25.28 -14.56 10.47
CA ILE A 171 -23.81 -14.45 10.52
C ILE A 171 -23.37 -13.00 10.77
N GLN A 172 -24.08 -12.01 10.22
CA GLN A 172 -23.76 -10.60 10.45
C GLN A 172 -24.00 -10.18 11.91
N GLU A 173 -25.10 -10.62 12.51
CA GLU A 173 -25.42 -10.36 13.91
C GLU A 173 -24.38 -10.98 14.84
N LEU A 174 -24.06 -12.26 14.66
CA LEU A 174 -23.02 -12.96 15.44
C LEU A 174 -21.66 -12.28 15.34
N LYS A 175 -21.26 -11.83 14.13
CA LYS A 175 -20.02 -11.06 13.94
C LYS A 175 -20.02 -9.74 14.71
N SER A 176 -21.17 -9.05 14.76
CA SER A 176 -21.31 -7.81 15.53
C SER A 176 -21.16 -8.04 17.03
N GLN A 177 -21.83 -9.08 17.55
CA GLN A 177 -21.75 -9.47 18.96
C GLN A 177 -20.34 -9.91 19.37
N ILE A 178 -19.67 -10.73 18.56
CA ILE A 178 -18.26 -11.13 18.78
C ILE A 178 -17.35 -9.91 18.84
N LYS A 179 -17.54 -8.94 17.92
CA LYS A 179 -16.73 -7.71 17.89
C LYS A 179 -16.92 -6.89 19.17
N GLN A 180 -18.15 -6.80 19.67
CA GLN A 180 -18.45 -6.10 20.92
C GLN A 180 -17.79 -6.80 22.11
N LEU A 181 -17.99 -8.12 22.26
CA LEU A 181 -17.35 -8.90 23.34
C LEU A 181 -15.81 -8.84 23.29
N GLN A 182 -15.21 -8.79 22.10
CA GLN A 182 -13.78 -8.60 21.94
C GLN A 182 -13.29 -7.20 22.35
N ALA A 183 -14.13 -6.18 22.24
CA ALA A 183 -13.83 -4.84 22.76
C ALA A 183 -13.91 -4.86 24.29
N ASP A 184 -15.00 -5.43 24.83
CA ASP A 184 -15.24 -5.53 26.27
C ASP A 184 -14.13 -6.34 26.97
N ARG A 185 -13.67 -7.44 26.34
CA ARG A 185 -12.56 -8.26 26.86
C ARG A 185 -11.23 -7.50 26.91
N ARG A 186 -11.01 -6.57 25.98
CA ARG A 186 -9.80 -5.73 25.96
C ARG A 186 -9.82 -4.69 27.07
N SER A 187 -10.99 -4.18 27.43
CA SER A 187 -11.19 -3.20 28.52
C SER A 187 -11.39 -3.84 29.90
N ALA A 188 -11.67 -5.14 29.99
CA ALA A 188 -11.92 -5.81 31.26
C ALA A 188 -10.70 -5.73 32.22
N PRO A 189 -10.89 -5.32 33.48
CA PRO A 189 -9.79 -5.17 34.45
C PRO A 189 -9.33 -6.50 35.07
N VAL A 190 -10.20 -7.51 35.17
CA VAL A 190 -9.92 -8.75 35.91
C VAL A 190 -9.81 -9.97 34.98
N TYR A 191 -8.95 -10.93 35.35
CA TYR A 191 -8.70 -12.15 34.56
C TYR A 191 -9.96 -13.01 34.37
N GLU A 192 -10.76 -13.18 35.41
CA GLU A 192 -11.99 -13.99 35.38
C GLU A 192 -13.03 -13.43 34.40
N GLU A 193 -13.20 -12.11 34.34
CA GLU A 193 -14.06 -11.46 33.35
C GLU A 193 -13.53 -11.67 31.93
N LYS A 194 -12.21 -11.63 31.73
CA LYS A 194 -11.61 -11.92 30.42
C LYS A 194 -11.83 -13.37 29.99
N ALA A 195 -11.77 -14.32 30.92
CA ALA A 195 -12.03 -15.73 30.65
C ALA A 195 -13.50 -15.96 30.27
N SER A 196 -14.44 -15.40 31.04
CA SER A 196 -15.88 -15.47 30.73
C SER A 196 -16.22 -14.88 29.36
N LEU A 197 -15.65 -13.73 29.02
CA LEU A 197 -15.84 -13.12 27.70
C LEU A 197 -15.21 -13.95 26.57
N ALA A 198 -14.10 -14.66 26.84
CA ALA A 198 -13.51 -15.57 25.86
C ALA A 198 -14.40 -16.79 25.59
N ASP A 199 -15.04 -17.35 26.62
CA ASP A 199 -15.97 -18.47 26.48
C ASP A 199 -17.21 -18.07 25.68
N GLN A 200 -17.78 -16.88 25.96
CA GLN A 200 -18.90 -16.35 25.17
C GLN A 200 -18.54 -16.14 23.69
N ILE A 201 -17.33 -15.63 23.42
CA ILE A 201 -16.83 -15.51 22.04
C ILE A 201 -16.73 -16.88 21.37
N LEU A 202 -16.24 -17.91 22.08
CA LEU A 202 -16.10 -19.26 21.54
C LEU A 202 -17.47 -19.89 21.21
N VAL A 203 -18.48 -19.67 22.05
CA VAL A 203 -19.85 -20.11 21.80
C VAL A 203 -20.40 -19.48 20.52
N LEU A 204 -20.32 -18.16 20.38
CA LEU A 204 -20.80 -17.45 19.18
C LEU A 204 -20.02 -17.84 17.92
N GLN A 205 -18.72 -18.12 18.05
CA GLN A 205 -17.90 -18.64 16.93
C GLN A 205 -18.36 -20.04 16.49
N THR A 206 -18.66 -20.91 17.45
CA THR A 206 -19.14 -22.28 17.19
C THR A 206 -20.52 -22.26 16.54
N GLU A 207 -21.41 -21.37 16.99
CA GLU A 207 -22.73 -21.15 16.40
C GLU A 207 -22.61 -20.64 14.96
N MET A 208 -21.74 -19.66 14.72
CA MET A 208 -21.46 -19.15 13.38
C MET A 208 -20.91 -20.25 12.46
N ASP A 209 -19.99 -21.09 12.94
CA ASP A 209 -19.43 -22.20 12.16
C ASP A 209 -20.48 -23.28 11.86
N THR A 210 -21.46 -23.48 12.75
CA THR A 210 -22.57 -24.40 12.53
C THR A 210 -23.48 -23.90 11.40
N ILE A 211 -23.85 -22.62 11.43
CA ILE A 211 -24.64 -21.99 10.37
C ILE A 211 -23.90 -22.08 9.03
N LYS A 212 -22.59 -21.81 9.00
CA LYS A 212 -21.77 -21.91 7.78
C LYS A 212 -21.71 -23.31 7.19
N LYS A 213 -21.67 -24.35 8.04
CA LYS A 213 -21.60 -25.76 7.62
C LYS A 213 -22.96 -26.33 7.18
N ALA A 214 -24.06 -25.73 7.60
CA ALA A 214 -25.40 -26.18 7.25
C ALA A 214 -25.81 -25.80 5.80
N LYS A 215 -25.07 -24.90 5.15
CA LYS A 215 -25.37 -24.40 3.81
C LYS A 215 -25.02 -25.43 2.73
N SER A 216 -25.86 -25.49 1.70
CA SER A 216 -25.68 -26.34 0.51
C SER A 216 -24.53 -25.87 -0.40
N GLY A 217 -24.08 -24.63 -0.23
CA GLY A 217 -23.01 -24.00 -1.03
C GLY A 217 -21.74 -23.70 -0.24
N SER A 218 -21.02 -22.67 -0.67
CA SER A 218 -19.83 -22.18 0.03
C SER A 218 -20.12 -21.87 1.51
N SER A 219 -19.19 -22.22 2.40
CA SER A 219 -19.24 -21.84 3.82
C SER A 219 -19.22 -20.31 4.02
N GLU A 220 -18.74 -19.56 3.02
CA GLU A 220 -18.87 -18.11 2.96
C GLU A 220 -20.13 -17.73 2.19
N THR A 221 -20.92 -16.79 2.73
CA THR A 221 -22.13 -16.25 2.09
C THR A 221 -21.75 -15.49 0.81
N MET A 222 -22.35 -15.84 -0.33
CA MET A 222 -22.05 -15.17 -1.60
C MET A 222 -22.55 -13.73 -1.57
N ARG A 223 -23.75 -13.48 -1.04
CA ARG A 223 -24.27 -12.13 -0.78
C ARG A 223 -23.53 -11.46 0.37
N HIS A 224 -22.40 -10.86 0.03
CA HIS A 224 -21.62 -10.07 0.95
C HIS A 224 -21.88 -8.59 0.71
N VAL A 225 -22.78 -7.98 1.50
CA VAL A 225 -22.97 -6.52 1.47
C VAL A 225 -21.81 -5.88 2.23
N ARG A 226 -20.80 -5.38 1.51
CA ARG A 226 -19.72 -4.60 2.13
C ARG A 226 -20.21 -3.18 2.42
N TYR A 227 -20.90 -3.00 3.53
CA TYR A 227 -21.33 -1.66 3.95
C TYR A 227 -20.15 -0.74 4.24
N GLY A 228 -20.17 0.45 3.65
CA GLY A 228 -19.51 1.64 4.18
C GLY A 228 -17.99 1.67 4.04
N LEU A 229 -17.43 1.20 2.91
CA LEU A 229 -16.04 1.48 2.59
C LEU A 229 -15.89 2.98 2.31
N GLU A 230 -15.13 3.67 3.16
CA GLU A 230 -14.77 5.06 2.90
C GLU A 230 -13.60 5.09 1.92
N ALA A 231 -13.76 5.91 0.88
CA ALA A 231 -12.76 6.11 -0.15
C ALA A 231 -12.48 7.61 -0.32
N LEU A 232 -11.25 7.93 -0.67
CA LEU A 232 -10.93 9.23 -1.24
C LEU A 232 -11.39 9.20 -2.70
N ASP A 233 -12.26 10.13 -3.09
CA ASP A 233 -12.85 10.15 -4.43
C ASP A 233 -11.80 10.42 -5.52
N ALA A 234 -12.19 10.20 -6.78
CA ALA A 234 -11.40 10.59 -7.94
C ALA A 234 -11.29 12.12 -8.06
N ASN A 235 -10.27 12.59 -8.77
CA ASN A 235 -9.96 14.01 -9.00
C ASN A 235 -9.73 14.83 -7.73
N VAL A 236 -9.33 14.18 -6.64
CA VAL A 236 -8.96 14.83 -5.39
C VAL A 236 -7.46 15.04 -5.34
N GLU A 237 -7.04 16.26 -5.03
CA GLU A 237 -5.63 16.58 -4.85
C GLU A 237 -5.26 16.55 -3.36
N ALA A 238 -4.38 15.60 -2.99
CA ALA A 238 -3.87 15.47 -1.64
C ALA A 238 -2.48 16.12 -1.54
N SER A 239 -2.33 17.19 -0.75
CA SER A 239 -1.06 17.90 -0.55
C SER A 239 -0.03 17.00 0.12
N ASN A 240 1.15 16.88 -0.46
CA ASN A 240 2.20 15.98 0.00
C ASN A 240 3.60 16.61 -0.06
N THR A 241 4.48 16.17 0.83
CA THR A 241 5.89 16.57 0.85
C THR A 241 6.81 15.36 0.99
N LEU A 242 7.96 15.41 0.30
CA LEU A 242 9.08 14.48 0.50
C LEU A 242 10.34 15.29 0.83
N LYS A 243 11.28 14.68 1.54
CA LYS A 243 12.58 15.29 1.84
C LYS A 243 13.68 14.25 1.66
N LEU A 244 14.56 14.46 0.69
CA LEU A 244 15.72 13.61 0.45
C LEU A 244 16.97 14.28 1.04
N THR A 245 17.54 13.70 2.10
CA THR A 245 18.75 14.20 2.77
C THR A 245 20.01 13.43 2.40
N SER A 246 19.98 12.70 1.28
CA SER A 246 21.13 11.93 0.83
C SER A 246 22.18 12.83 0.21
N ASP A 247 23.46 12.57 0.54
CA ASP A 247 24.61 13.16 -0.14
C ASP A 247 25.01 12.34 -1.40
N ASN A 248 24.24 11.31 -1.78
CA ASN A 248 24.43 10.52 -2.99
C ASN A 248 23.49 11.00 -4.11
N ASP A 249 24.05 11.60 -5.17
CA ASP A 249 23.27 12.05 -6.33
C ASP A 249 22.49 10.90 -7.01
N SER A 250 23.04 9.68 -6.96
CA SER A 250 22.37 8.49 -7.51
C SER A 250 21.06 8.17 -6.81
N SER A 251 20.89 8.58 -5.54
CA SER A 251 19.63 8.40 -4.82
C SER A 251 18.52 9.32 -5.34
N LEU A 252 18.86 10.56 -5.72
CA LEU A 252 17.91 11.46 -6.38
C LEU A 252 17.52 10.90 -7.75
N GLN A 253 18.50 10.49 -8.56
CA GLN A 253 18.27 9.91 -9.88
C GLN A 253 17.41 8.64 -9.80
N PHE A 254 17.69 7.76 -8.84
CA PHE A 254 16.90 6.54 -8.62
C PHE A 254 15.48 6.85 -8.15
N LEU A 255 15.30 7.87 -7.32
CA LEU A 255 13.97 8.34 -6.93
C LEU A 255 13.19 8.88 -8.13
N ILE A 256 13.80 9.72 -8.97
CA ILE A 256 13.17 10.24 -10.20
C ILE A 256 12.82 9.10 -11.15
N TRP A 257 13.73 8.15 -11.35
CA TRP A 257 13.48 6.95 -12.14
C TRP A 257 12.31 6.13 -11.58
N THR A 258 12.23 5.96 -10.26
CA THR A 258 11.08 5.33 -9.60
C THR A 258 9.78 6.10 -9.86
N ILE A 259 9.81 7.43 -9.73
CA ILE A 259 8.65 8.30 -9.99
C ILE A 259 8.16 8.10 -11.42
N SER A 260 9.05 7.93 -12.40
CA SER A 260 8.72 7.61 -13.80
C SER A 260 8.03 6.26 -14.03
N LYS A 261 7.80 5.46 -12.99
CA LYS A 261 7.14 4.15 -13.08
C LYS A 261 5.88 4.07 -12.22
N LEU A 262 5.57 5.11 -11.43
CA LEU A 262 4.46 5.08 -10.48
C LEU A 262 3.08 4.76 -11.05
N PRO A 263 2.70 5.16 -12.28
CA PRO A 263 1.40 4.78 -12.85
C PRO A 263 1.21 3.27 -13.03
N LEU A 264 2.30 2.49 -13.05
CA LEU A 264 2.24 1.03 -13.11
C LEU A 264 1.82 0.40 -11.77
N PHE A 265 1.78 1.19 -10.69
CA PHE A 265 1.57 0.70 -9.33
C PHE A 265 0.42 1.44 -8.64
N ARG A 266 -0.57 0.69 -8.17
CA ARG A 266 -1.70 1.26 -7.44
C ARG A 266 -1.35 1.61 -5.99
N LEU A 267 -1.82 2.77 -5.54
CA LEU A 267 -1.77 3.19 -4.14
C LEU A 267 -3.02 2.67 -3.39
N GLY A 268 -2.82 2.01 -2.26
CA GLY A 268 -3.94 1.51 -1.44
C GLY A 268 -4.54 0.17 -1.91
N GLY A 269 -5.80 -0.06 -1.51
CA GLY A 269 -6.58 -1.26 -1.78
C GLY A 269 -7.54 -1.13 -2.97
N GLY A 270 -8.47 -2.07 -3.12
CA GLY A 270 -9.58 -1.95 -4.08
C GLY A 270 -9.21 -2.17 -5.55
N ARG A 271 -8.09 -2.85 -5.85
CA ARG A 271 -7.62 -3.07 -7.24
C ARG A 271 -8.68 -3.67 -8.17
N ALA A 272 -9.55 -4.54 -7.67
CA ALA A 272 -10.64 -5.14 -8.46
C ALA A 272 -11.68 -4.11 -8.96
N TYR A 273 -11.76 -2.95 -8.31
CA TYR A 273 -12.64 -1.83 -8.69
C TYR A 273 -11.89 -0.70 -9.40
N ASN A 274 -10.71 -1.00 -9.95
CA ASN A 274 -9.81 -0.02 -10.58
C ASN A 274 -9.32 1.12 -9.65
N TYR A 275 -9.41 0.95 -8.32
CA TYR A 275 -8.95 1.98 -7.38
C TYR A 275 -7.42 2.16 -7.38
N GLY A 276 -6.99 3.28 -6.81
CA GLY A 276 -5.58 3.55 -6.52
C GLY A 276 -4.77 4.06 -7.70
N VAL A 277 -5.39 4.51 -8.79
CA VAL A 277 -4.69 5.26 -9.86
C VAL A 277 -4.43 6.67 -9.37
N VAL A 278 -3.17 7.10 -9.41
CA VAL A 278 -2.75 8.42 -8.97
C VAL A 278 -1.75 9.04 -9.92
N GLU A 279 -1.76 10.36 -9.97
CA GLU A 279 -0.76 11.18 -10.62
C GLU A 279 -0.12 12.10 -9.58
N PRO A 280 1.07 11.75 -9.08
CA PRO A 280 1.79 12.63 -8.18
C PRO A 280 2.61 13.65 -8.96
N LEU A 281 2.64 14.91 -8.51
CA LEU A 281 3.47 15.95 -9.09
C LEU A 281 4.09 16.79 -7.97
N TRP A 282 5.42 16.94 -8.01
CA TRP A 282 6.17 17.70 -7.02
C TRP A 282 7.12 18.70 -7.65
N ASP A 283 7.11 19.91 -7.12
CA ASP A 283 8.18 20.89 -7.32
C ASP A 283 9.35 20.53 -6.39
N ILE A 284 10.57 20.66 -6.92
CA ILE A 284 11.80 20.30 -6.23
C ILE A 284 12.61 21.56 -5.92
N THR A 285 12.96 21.71 -4.65
CA THR A 285 13.86 22.76 -4.15
C THR A 285 15.10 22.12 -3.54
N GLU A 286 16.28 22.54 -3.96
CA GLU A 286 17.55 22.18 -3.36
C GLU A 286 17.87 23.17 -2.24
N HIS A 287 18.18 22.66 -1.06
CA HIS A 287 18.65 23.46 0.06
C HIS A 287 20.08 23.04 0.42
N SER A 288 20.89 24.01 0.79
CA SER A 288 22.22 23.76 1.33
C SER A 288 22.42 24.54 2.63
N PHE A 289 23.52 24.26 3.32
CA PHE A 289 23.90 25.04 4.50
C PHE A 289 24.10 26.52 4.14
N ASP A 290 24.70 26.79 2.97
CA ASP A 290 24.97 28.15 2.48
C ASP A 290 23.73 28.84 1.88
N ASN A 291 22.75 28.05 1.41
CA ASN A 291 21.47 28.54 0.88
C ASN A 291 20.29 27.82 1.58
N PRO A 292 19.94 28.20 2.82
CA PRO A 292 18.88 27.53 3.59
C PRO A 292 17.49 27.83 3.04
N THR A 293 17.28 28.98 2.39
CA THR A 293 16.02 29.34 1.70
C THR A 293 15.73 28.44 0.50
N GLY A 294 16.78 27.88 -0.09
CA GLY A 294 16.71 26.93 -1.17
C GLY A 294 16.69 27.57 -2.57
N GLU A 295 16.96 26.74 -3.56
CA GLU A 295 16.95 27.07 -4.98
C GLU A 295 15.98 26.12 -5.69
N ALA A 296 15.02 26.66 -6.44
CA ALA A 296 14.11 25.83 -7.22
C ALA A 296 14.90 25.15 -8.35
N ILE A 297 14.91 23.82 -8.36
CA ILE A 297 15.68 23.03 -9.34
C ILE A 297 14.80 22.38 -10.40
N GLY A 298 13.48 22.30 -10.21
CA GLY A 298 12.61 21.72 -11.23
C GLY A 298 11.31 21.13 -10.71
N GLN A 299 10.69 20.30 -11.54
CA GLN A 299 9.46 19.56 -11.24
C GLN A 299 9.60 18.11 -11.71
N VAL A 300 9.04 17.17 -10.93
CA VAL A 300 8.98 15.76 -11.29
C VAL A 300 7.64 15.15 -10.92
N GLY A 301 7.11 14.29 -11.79
CA GLY A 301 5.88 13.58 -11.50
C GLY A 301 5.12 13.16 -12.75
N TRP A 302 3.82 13.02 -12.58
CA TRP A 302 2.88 12.68 -13.63
C TRP A 302 1.77 13.71 -13.66
N LYS A 303 1.33 14.01 -14.88
CA LYS A 303 0.21 14.90 -15.14
C LYS A 303 -0.41 14.51 -16.47
N ASP A 304 -1.73 14.30 -16.47
CA ASP A 304 -2.53 14.03 -17.66
C ASP A 304 -1.97 12.85 -18.50
N GLY A 305 -1.55 11.79 -17.80
CA GLY A 305 -1.00 10.57 -18.38
C GLY A 305 0.44 10.69 -18.88
N GLN A 306 1.11 11.81 -18.65
CA GLN A 306 2.48 12.06 -19.11
C GLN A 306 3.46 12.20 -17.95
N PHE A 307 4.66 11.65 -18.12
CA PHE A 307 5.74 11.85 -17.16
C PHE A 307 6.37 13.22 -17.36
N ILE A 308 6.41 14.01 -16.30
CA ILE A 308 7.05 15.34 -16.24
C ILE A 308 8.38 15.17 -15.51
N CYS A 309 9.46 15.61 -16.14
CA CYS A 309 10.77 15.75 -15.53
C CYS A 309 11.47 16.96 -16.16
N ASP A 310 11.24 18.12 -15.55
CA ASP A 310 11.85 19.38 -15.95
C ASP A 310 12.84 19.79 -14.85
N LEU A 311 14.13 19.54 -15.09
CA LEU A 311 15.20 19.87 -14.16
C LEU A 311 16.08 20.95 -14.77
N ARG A 312 16.30 22.04 -14.03
CA ARG A 312 17.12 23.18 -14.45
C ARG A 312 18.61 22.85 -14.54
N ARG A 313 19.07 21.77 -13.90
CA ARG A 313 20.46 21.31 -13.89
C ARG A 313 20.59 19.98 -14.63
N GLY A 314 20.87 20.07 -15.94
CA GLY A 314 21.16 18.93 -16.80
C GLY A 314 19.93 18.12 -17.22
N SER A 315 19.99 17.53 -18.41
CA SER A 315 18.99 16.56 -18.84
C SER A 315 19.18 15.25 -18.08
N PHE A 316 18.18 14.78 -17.36
CA PHE A 316 18.18 13.43 -16.80
C PHE A 316 17.62 12.43 -17.81
N ASP A 317 18.50 11.61 -18.40
CA ASP A 317 18.08 10.54 -19.32
C ASP A 317 17.66 9.29 -18.52
N LEU A 318 16.34 9.05 -18.48
CA LEU A 318 15.75 7.89 -17.82
C LEU A 318 16.23 6.56 -18.39
N LYS A 319 16.48 6.49 -19.69
CA LYS A 319 16.89 5.26 -20.38
C LYS A 319 18.34 4.96 -20.06
N GLU A 320 19.21 5.98 -20.18
CA GLU A 320 20.61 5.84 -19.80
C GLU A 320 20.74 5.42 -18.33
N PHE A 321 20.02 6.08 -17.42
CA PHE A 321 20.05 5.71 -16.00
C PHE A 321 19.55 4.28 -15.76
N GLN A 322 18.50 3.84 -16.47
CA GLN A 322 18.02 2.46 -16.35
C GLN A 322 19.06 1.43 -16.81
N ASP A 323 19.84 1.73 -17.85
CA ASP A 323 20.91 0.85 -18.30
C ASP A 323 22.05 0.78 -17.27
N GLN A 324 22.29 1.89 -16.55
CA GLN A 324 23.25 1.94 -15.44
C GLN A 324 22.79 1.14 -14.22
N ILE A 325 21.49 0.98 -13.94
CA ILE A 325 20.98 0.23 -12.77
C ILE A 325 21.55 -1.20 -12.69
N CYS A 326 21.91 -1.80 -13.82
CA CYS A 326 22.50 -3.14 -13.86
C CYS A 326 24.03 -3.15 -14.02
N ASP A 327 24.69 -2.00 -13.95
CA ASP A 327 26.14 -1.89 -13.88
C ASP A 327 26.59 -2.16 -12.44
N SER A 328 27.20 -3.33 -12.20
CA SER A 328 27.60 -3.78 -10.87
C SER A 328 28.67 -2.88 -10.22
N ASP A 329 29.40 -2.11 -11.02
CA ASP A 329 30.43 -1.19 -10.53
C ASP A 329 29.80 0.12 -10.03
N LYS A 330 28.57 0.42 -10.48
CA LYS A 330 27.79 1.60 -10.05
C LYS A 330 26.77 1.26 -8.98
N PHE A 331 26.03 0.17 -9.17
CA PHE A 331 24.97 -0.26 -8.28
C PHE A 331 25.06 -1.74 -7.94
N ASN A 332 24.85 -2.05 -6.67
CA ASN A 332 24.72 -3.42 -6.19
C ASN A 332 23.55 -3.54 -5.21
N PHE A 333 22.41 -3.97 -5.74
CA PHE A 333 21.18 -4.16 -4.97
C PHE A 333 21.18 -5.42 -4.10
N LYS A 334 22.26 -6.20 -4.11
CA LYS A 334 22.48 -7.39 -3.26
C LYS A 334 23.41 -7.10 -2.07
N VAL A 335 23.86 -5.86 -1.91
CA VAL A 335 24.61 -5.40 -0.74
C VAL A 335 23.66 -4.79 0.29
N PHE A 336 23.68 -5.34 1.50
CA PHE A 336 22.77 -4.95 2.59
C PHE A 336 23.47 -4.51 3.87
N GLY A 337 24.77 -4.78 4.00
CA GLY A 337 25.63 -4.32 5.09
C GLY A 337 25.96 -5.33 6.14
#